data_AF-A0A3A9S6F8-F1
#
_entry.id   AF-A0A3A9S6F8-F1
#
_cell.length_a   1.000
_cell.length_b   1.000
_cell.length_c   1.000
_cell.angle_alpha   90.00
_cell.angle_beta   90.00
_cell.angle_gamma   90.00
#
_symmetry.space_group_name_H-M   'P 1'
#
loop_
_entity.id
_entity.type
_entity.pdbx_description
1 polymer ?
#
loop_
_entity_poly.entity_id
_entity_poly.type
_entity_poly.pdbx_seq_one_letter_code
_entity_poly.pdbx_strand_id
1 'polypeptide(L)'
;MDEDLLEEFIIGTFLFGDRLDDIHIIRLAEQKIAGNEISYCTYEEDDEDYKEGYVSVLLFKPFIEDDVVLHIENKVFFDRLISVLRKKVADKEELTKVEKYFLQIKKDLKLS
;
A
#
# COMPACT_ATOMS: atom_id res chain seq x y z
N MET A 1 -2.59 -15.68 -1.35
CA MET A 1 -1.72 -14.62 -1.91
C MET A 1 -0.31 -14.98 -1.51
N ASP A 2 0.63 -14.90 -2.44
CA ASP A 2 2.04 -15.04 -2.12
C ASP A 2 2.44 -13.88 -1.21
N GLU A 3 2.78 -14.15 0.05
CA GLU A 3 3.17 -13.10 1.00
C GLU A 3 4.40 -12.33 0.51
N ASP A 4 5.23 -12.98 -0.31
CA ASP A 4 6.43 -12.38 -0.88
C ASP A 4 6.06 -11.31 -1.92
N LEU A 5 5.03 -11.57 -2.74
CA LEU A 5 4.58 -10.61 -3.77
C LEU A 5 4.00 -9.33 -3.16
N LEU A 6 3.25 -9.43 -2.06
CA LEU A 6 2.75 -8.24 -1.36
C LEU A 6 3.90 -7.45 -0.71
N GLU A 7 4.90 -8.11 -0.13
CA GLU A 7 6.07 -7.42 0.40
C GLU A 7 6.86 -6.72 -0.71
N GLU A 8 7.07 -7.38 -1.85
CA GLU A 8 7.73 -6.79 -3.02
C GLU A 8 6.98 -5.56 -3.53
N PHE A 9 5.65 -5.65 -3.66
CA PHE A 9 4.81 -4.51 -4.01
C PHE A 9 4.97 -3.35 -3.02
N ILE A 10 4.92 -3.62 -1.72
CA ILE A 10 5.05 -2.60 -0.68
C ILE A 10 6.42 -1.92 -0.76
N ILE A 11 7.49 -2.71 -0.92
CA ILE A 11 8.85 -2.18 -1.05
C ILE A 11 8.97 -1.34 -2.31
N GLY A 12 8.49 -1.83 -3.45
CA GLY A 12 8.59 -1.12 -4.74
C GLY A 12 7.74 0.15 -4.80
N THR A 13 6.69 0.25 -3.99
CA THR A 13 5.75 1.38 -4.00
C THR A 13 6.04 2.43 -2.92
N PHE A 14 6.36 2.00 -1.70
CA PHE A 14 6.43 2.88 -0.54
C PHE A 14 7.84 3.12 -0.02
N LEU A 15 8.87 2.56 -0.67
CA LEU A 15 10.26 2.75 -0.28
C LEU A 15 11.13 3.17 -1.46
N PHE A 16 12.12 4.01 -1.17
CA PHE A 16 13.27 4.26 -2.03
C PHE A 16 14.53 3.78 -1.30
N GLY A 17 14.87 2.51 -1.51
CA GLY A 17 15.90 1.83 -0.71
C GLY A 17 15.41 1.56 0.71
N ASP A 18 16.10 2.11 1.70
CA ASP A 18 15.74 2.05 3.13
C ASP A 18 15.03 3.33 3.63
N ARG A 19 14.64 4.21 2.70
CA ARG A 19 13.91 5.44 2.99
C ARG A 19 12.44 5.30 2.64
N LEU A 20 11.60 5.94 3.44
CA LEU A 20 10.17 6.03 3.17
C LEU A 20 9.91 6.95 1.96
N ASP A 21 9.08 6.50 1.02
CA ASP A 21 8.42 7.39 0.07
C ASP A 21 7.11 7.90 0.70
N ASP A 22 7.19 9.08 1.30
CA ASP A 22 6.08 9.70 2.01
C ASP A 22 4.96 10.13 1.07
N ILE A 23 5.26 10.47 -0.19
CA ILE A 23 4.27 10.88 -1.20
C ILE A 23 3.25 9.75 -1.41
N HIS A 24 3.71 8.50 -1.52
CA HIS A 24 2.80 7.37 -1.73
C HIS A 24 1.93 7.08 -0.50
N ILE A 25 2.43 7.29 0.72
CA ILE A 25 1.62 7.17 1.94
C ILE A 25 0.56 8.27 2.00
N ILE A 26 0.92 9.50 1.65
CA ILE A 26 0.01 10.65 1.61
C ILE A 26 -1.08 10.43 0.57
N ARG A 27 -0.71 10.01 -0.65
CA ARG A 27 -1.66 9.70 -1.73
C ARG A 27 -2.62 8.59 -1.33
N LEU A 28 -2.11 7.52 -0.70
CA LEU A 28 -2.98 6.46 -0.21
C LEU A 28 -3.99 7.00 0.81
N ALA A 29 -3.56 7.86 1.74
CA ALA A 29 -4.44 8.42 2.77
C ALA A 29 -5.45 9.46 2.25
N GLU A 30 -5.05 10.31 1.31
CA GLU A 30 -5.86 11.44 0.86
C GLU A 30 -6.68 11.14 -0.41
N GLN A 31 -6.16 10.27 -1.27
CA GLN A 31 -6.73 9.92 -2.57
C GLN A 31 -7.16 8.46 -2.65
N LYS A 32 -6.93 7.67 -1.59
CA LYS A 32 -7.26 6.22 -1.55
C LYS A 32 -6.57 5.40 -2.64
N ILE A 33 -5.52 5.94 -3.25
CA ILE A 33 -4.73 5.30 -4.31
C ILE A 33 -3.24 5.61 -4.11
N ALA A 34 -2.37 4.63 -4.33
CA ALA A 34 -0.93 4.81 -4.32
C ALA A 34 -0.22 3.83 -5.25
N GLY A 35 0.77 4.32 -5.97
CA GLY A 35 1.60 3.58 -6.90
C GLY A 35 1.85 4.37 -8.18
N ASN A 36 2.25 3.63 -9.20
CA ASN A 36 2.59 4.13 -10.52
C ASN A 36 1.81 3.37 -11.60
N GLU A 37 2.16 3.61 -12.86
CA GLU A 37 1.48 3.04 -14.03
C GLU A 37 1.62 1.51 -14.18
N ILE A 38 2.58 0.88 -13.52
CA ILE A 38 2.87 -0.56 -13.63
C ILE A 38 2.52 -1.34 -12.36
N SER A 39 2.34 -0.67 -11.23
CA SER A 39 1.89 -1.27 -9.99
C SER A 39 1.24 -0.22 -9.10
N TYR A 40 0.00 -0.44 -8.68
CA TYR A 40 -0.68 0.45 -7.74
C TYR A 40 -1.67 -0.30 -6.85
N CYS A 41 -2.08 0.36 -5.76
CA CYS A 41 -3.13 -0.09 -4.89
C CYS A 41 -4.21 0.98 -4.73
N THR A 42 -5.45 0.55 -4.54
CA THR A 42 -6.61 1.43 -4.36
C THR A 42 -7.63 0.81 -3.41
N TYR A 43 -8.35 1.68 -2.71
CA TYR A 43 -9.60 1.36 -2.00
C TYR A 43 -10.66 2.43 -2.25
N GLU A 44 -10.56 3.14 -3.38
CA GLU A 44 -11.55 4.11 -3.83
C GLU A 44 -12.82 3.41 -4.32
N GLU A 45 -14.00 3.87 -3.88
CA GLU A 45 -15.29 3.22 -4.19
C GLU A 45 -15.69 3.36 -5.66
N ASP A 46 -15.17 4.37 -6.35
CA ASP A 46 -15.44 4.65 -7.77
C ASP A 46 -14.47 3.91 -8.72
N ASP A 47 -13.48 3.18 -8.19
CA ASP A 47 -12.53 2.39 -8.97
C ASP A 47 -13.20 1.12 -9.54
N GLU A 48 -12.87 0.75 -10.77
CA GLU A 48 -13.45 -0.42 -11.46
C GLU A 48 -13.21 -1.73 -10.68
N ASP A 49 -12.06 -1.83 -10.02
CA ASP A 49 -11.65 -2.99 -9.25
C ASP A 49 -12.01 -2.87 -7.76
N TYR A 50 -12.86 -1.91 -7.37
CA TYR A 50 -13.26 -1.74 -5.98
C TYR A 50 -13.98 -2.97 -5.43
N LYS A 51 -13.59 -3.38 -4.22
CA LYS A 51 -14.24 -4.45 -3.47
C LYS A 51 -14.33 -4.09 -1.99
N GLU A 52 -15.55 -3.96 -1.48
CA GLU A 52 -15.78 -3.60 -0.07
C GLU A 52 -15.05 -4.55 0.90
N GLY A 53 -14.27 -3.97 1.81
CA GLY A 53 -13.48 -4.70 2.80
C GLY A 53 -12.09 -5.15 2.32
N TYR A 54 -11.71 -4.77 1.10
CA TYR A 54 -10.43 -5.10 0.49
C TYR A 54 -9.73 -3.86 -0.08
N VAL A 55 -8.40 -3.92 -0.11
CA VAL A 55 -7.54 -3.08 -0.95
C VAL A 55 -7.25 -3.86 -2.21
N SER A 56 -7.52 -3.27 -3.36
CA SER A 56 -7.17 -3.82 -4.67
C SER A 56 -5.72 -3.45 -4.99
N VAL A 57 -4.89 -4.44 -5.32
CA VAL A 57 -3.50 -4.27 -5.76
C VAL A 57 -3.41 -4.77 -7.20
N LEU A 58 -3.07 -3.87 -8.11
CA LEU A 58 -2.97 -4.13 -9.53
C LEU A 58 -1.50 -4.12 -9.93
N LEU A 59 -1.08 -5.19 -10.59
CA LEU A 59 0.29 -5.42 -11.01
C LEU A 59 0.28 -5.68 -12.51
N PHE A 60 1.01 -4.87 -13.26
CA PHE A 60 1.08 -4.96 -14.71
C PHE A 60 2.50 -5.23 -15.17
N LYS A 61 2.66 -5.68 -16.41
CA LYS A 61 3.97 -5.74 -17.05
C LYS A 61 4.63 -4.34 -17.06
N PRO A 62 5.92 -4.20 -16.70
CA PRO A 62 6.93 -5.24 -16.48
C PRO A 62 7.13 -5.67 -15.02
N PHE A 63 6.26 -5.26 -14.09
CA PHE A 63 6.37 -5.65 -12.68
C PHE A 63 6.21 -7.16 -12.49
N ILE A 64 5.24 -7.74 -13.20
CA ILE A 64 4.95 -9.18 -13.24
C ILE A 64 4.81 -9.62 -14.71
N GLU A 65 4.92 -10.93 -14.98
CA GLU A 65 4.82 -11.45 -16.35
C GLU A 65 3.41 -11.32 -16.94
N ASP A 66 2.39 -11.60 -16.13
CA ASP A 66 0.97 -11.52 -16.48
C ASP A 66 0.29 -10.47 -15.60
N ASP A 67 -0.57 -9.64 -16.19
CA ASP A 67 -1.31 -8.63 -15.45
C ASP A 67 -2.26 -9.27 -14.43
N VAL A 68 -2.23 -8.81 -13.19
CA VAL A 68 -3.01 -9.39 -12.08
C VAL A 68 -3.67 -8.30 -11.24
N VAL A 69 -4.93 -8.54 -10.87
CA VAL A 69 -5.66 -7.79 -9.84
C VAL A 69 -5.81 -8.68 -8.61
N LEU A 70 -5.33 -8.20 -7.46
CA LEU A 70 -5.41 -8.88 -6.18
C LEU A 70 -6.30 -8.09 -5.23
N HIS A 71 -7.31 -8.73 -4.65
CA HIS A 71 -8.07 -8.14 -3.55
C HIS A 71 -7.54 -8.66 -2.21
N ILE A 72 -6.99 -7.77 -1.40
CA ILE A 72 -6.35 -8.10 -0.13
C ILE A 72 -7.20 -7.54 0.98
N GLU A 73 -7.59 -8.36 1.96
CA GLU A 73 -8.39 -7.89 3.09
C GLU A 73 -7.74 -6.68 3.75
N ASN A 74 -8.54 -5.65 4.04
CA ASN A 74 -8.09 -4.37 4.59
C ASN A 74 -7.08 -4.53 5.73
N LYS A 75 -7.38 -5.42 6.67
CA LYS A 75 -6.53 -5.68 7.83
C LYS A 75 -5.20 -6.30 7.43
N VAL A 76 -5.22 -7.29 6.54
CA VAL A 76 -4.02 -8.00 6.07
C VAL A 76 -3.10 -7.03 5.33
N PHE A 77 -3.66 -6.21 4.43
CA PHE A 77 -2.88 -5.21 3.71
C PHE A 77 -2.24 -4.20 4.66
N PHE A 78 -3.04 -3.60 5.55
CA PHE A 78 -2.56 -2.56 6.45
C PHE A 78 -1.52 -3.09 7.45
N ASP A 79 -1.75 -4.26 8.04
CA ASP A 79 -0.78 -4.88 8.96
C ASP A 79 0.53 -5.19 8.25
N ARG A 80 0.48 -5.68 7.00
CA ARG A 80 1.69 -5.97 6.22
C ARG A 80 2.42 -4.69 5.82
N LEU A 81 1.72 -3.65 5.36
CA LEU A 81 2.28 -2.33 5.05
C LEU A 81 3.08 -1.81 6.25
N ILE A 82 2.45 -1.73 7.42
CA ILE A 82 3.11 -1.22 8.63
C ILE A 82 4.29 -2.10 9.06
N SER A 83 4.14 -3.43 8.99
CA SER A 83 5.20 -4.38 9.34
C SER A 83 6.44 -4.19 8.45
N VAL A 84 6.25 -4.14 7.13
CA VAL A 84 7.34 -3.98 6.16
C VAL A 84 8.03 -2.64 6.36
N LEU A 85 7.27 -1.54 6.44
CA LEU A 85 7.84 -0.21 6.63
C LEU A 85 8.62 -0.09 7.95
N ARG A 86 8.07 -0.60 9.07
CA ARG A 86 8.78 -0.60 10.36
C ARG A 86 10.06 -1.41 10.34
N LYS A 87 10.10 -2.50 9.58
CA LYS A 87 11.28 -3.37 9.44
C LYS A 87 12.35 -2.78 8.52
N LYS A 88 11.95 -2.15 7.42
CA LYS A 88 12.85 -1.75 6.32
C LYS A 88 13.30 -0.30 6.39
N VAL A 89 12.47 0.61 6.93
CA VAL A 89 12.85 2.02 7.05
C VAL A 89 13.90 2.18 8.15
N ALA A 90 15.06 2.72 7.78
CA ALA A 90 16.19 2.93 8.68
C ALA A 90 15.90 4.06 9.69
N ASP A 91 15.40 5.20 9.22
CA ASP A 91 15.10 6.36 10.05
C ASP A 91 13.65 6.33 10.59
N LYS A 92 13.51 6.18 11.90
CA LYS A 92 12.19 6.12 12.54
C LYS A 92 11.48 7.48 12.56
N GLU A 93 12.18 8.60 12.41
CA GLU A 93 11.53 9.90 12.29
C GLU A 93 10.71 10.03 11.00
N GLU A 94 11.10 9.35 9.92
CA GLU A 94 10.31 9.31 8.67
C GLU A 94 8.94 8.65 8.91
N LEU A 95 8.90 7.57 9.70
CA LEU A 95 7.64 6.90 10.06
C LEU A 95 6.74 7.79 10.93
N THR A 96 7.34 8.57 11.85
CA THR A 96 6.60 9.51 12.71
C THR A 96 5.96 10.62 11.89
N LYS A 97 6.64 11.14 10.85
CA LYS A 97 6.11 12.22 9.98
C LYS A 97 4.81 11.82 9.29
N VAL A 98 4.67 10.55 8.94
CA VAL A 98 3.49 10.02 8.24
C VAL A 98 2.49 9.31 9.16
N GLU A 99 2.71 9.30 10.47
CA GLU A 99 1.86 8.56 11.41
C GLU A 99 0.39 9.00 11.35
N LYS A 100 0.13 10.30 11.17
CA LYS A 100 -1.22 10.83 10.98
C LYS A 100 -1.92 10.25 9.74
N TYR A 101 -1.17 9.93 8.68
CA TYR A 101 -1.70 9.34 7.46
C TYR A 101 -1.98 7.85 7.65
N PHE A 102 -1.14 7.12 8.42
CA PHE A 102 -1.48 5.76 8.83
C PHE A 102 -2.77 5.69 9.64
N LEU A 103 -2.99 6.65 10.55
CA LEU A 103 -4.25 6.73 11.31
C LEU A 103 -5.45 7.00 10.39
N GLN A 104 -5.28 7.85 9.39
CA GLN A 104 -6.31 8.13 8.39
C GLN A 104 -6.65 6.88 7.57
N ILE A 105 -5.64 6.21 6.99
CA ILE A 105 -5.81 4.96 6.24
C ILE A 105 -6.49 3.91 7.13
N LYS A 106 -6.04 3.74 8.38
CA LYS A 106 -6.64 2.78 9.33
C LYS A 106 -8.14 3.05 9.52
N LYS A 107 -8.52 4.32 9.65
CA LYS A 107 -9.91 4.75 9.81
C LYS A 107 -10.74 4.48 8.55
N ASP A 108 -10.21 4.81 7.38
CA ASP A 108 -10.91 4.61 6.10
C ASP A 108 -11.14 3.13 5.82
N LEU A 109 -10.16 2.30 6.16
CA LEU A 109 -10.25 0.85 6.08
C LEU A 109 -11.12 0.20 7.18
N LYS A 110 -11.74 1.00 8.06
CA LYS A 110 -12.61 0.59 9.17
C LYS A 110 -11.93 -0.39 10.14
N LEU A 111 -10.64 -0.20 10.42
CA LEU A 111 -9.86 -1.09 11.28
C LEU A 111 -9.85 -0.59 12.74
N SER A 112 -10.15 -1.46 13.69
CA SER A 112 -10.12 -1.20 15.15
C SER A 112 -8.70 -1.18 15.73
#